data_AF-A0A9P4QYG3-F1
#
_entry.id   AF-A0A9P4QYG3-F1
#
_cell.length_a   1.000
_cell.length_b   1.000
_cell.length_c   1.000
_cell.angle_alpha   90.00
_cell.angle_beta   90.00
_cell.angle_gamma   90.00
#
_symmetry.space_group_name_H-M   'P 1'
#
loop_
_entity.id
_entity.type
_entity.pdbx_description
1 polymer ?
#
loop_
_entity_poly.entity_id
_entity_poly.type
_entity_poly.pdbx_seq_one_letter_code
_entity_poly.pdbx_strand_id
1 'polypeptide(L)'
;MLDPHIEPFGPPKLVDQISNPTEFIPIHYSGDPIPDIGKVVRITTFKRHVFLGLNRAQQADFEEFSWVIKFTDAETWNLRPSAASRKSMSLTQAAANGDAFLPPIETPNPVAQDVPKVWASGALTTPTDDDIYDCTAGHQLEDDYTGACHHCTDAKSEALDSTSLVYYMVLSTTQSRDDYMEMKNDDSRGRQIYRLVKCGSREAAVAEAFYAAGVQRWNVVFSCVMKLGETFEERRFAIAERVEELWQLAEESKDGSKVRVFY
;
A
#
# COMPACT_ATOMS: atom_id res chain seq x y z
N MET A 1 1.92 -56.67 -15.63
CA MET A 1 0.89 -55.63 -15.57
C MET A 1 1.47 -54.46 -14.80
N LEU A 2 1.91 -53.42 -15.50
CA LEU A 2 2.32 -52.14 -14.91
C LEU A 2 1.29 -51.14 -15.43
N ASP A 3 0.64 -50.47 -14.50
CA ASP A 3 -0.38 -49.45 -14.76
C ASP A 3 0.34 -48.12 -15.09
N PRO A 4 0.17 -47.52 -16.28
CA PRO A 4 0.80 -46.26 -16.62
C PRO A 4 -0.27 -45.16 -16.70
N HIS A 5 -0.88 -44.80 -15.57
CA HIS A 5 -1.58 -43.52 -15.44
C HIS A 5 -0.61 -42.45 -14.94
N ILE A 6 0.33 -42.06 -15.79
CA ILE A 6 0.95 -40.73 -15.67
C ILE A 6 0.04 -39.81 -16.47
N GLU A 7 -0.80 -39.04 -15.77
CA GLU A 7 -1.51 -37.94 -16.41
C GLU A 7 -0.48 -37.02 -17.09
N PRO A 8 -0.65 -36.67 -18.37
CA PRO A 8 0.26 -35.75 -19.03
C PRO A 8 0.22 -34.43 -18.28
N PHE A 9 1.39 -33.92 -17.89
CA PHE A 9 1.56 -32.56 -17.41
C PHE A 9 0.78 -31.62 -18.34
N GLY A 10 -0.32 -31.06 -17.82
CA GLY A 10 -1.09 -30.05 -18.54
C GLY A 10 -0.16 -28.92 -18.98
N PRO A 11 -0.53 -28.16 -20.03
CA PRO A 11 0.26 -27.02 -20.45
C PRO A 11 0.57 -26.14 -19.22
N PRO A 12 1.81 -25.63 -19.08
CA PRO A 12 2.16 -24.79 -17.94
C PRO A 12 1.13 -23.66 -17.85
N LYS A 13 0.53 -23.48 -16.66
CA LYS A 13 -0.42 -22.38 -16.41
C LYS A 13 0.22 -21.10 -16.94
N LEU A 14 -0.43 -20.46 -17.92
CA LEU A 14 0.02 -19.20 -18.50
C LEU A 14 0.15 -18.21 -17.35
N VAL A 15 1.36 -17.72 -17.11
CA VAL A 15 1.57 -16.59 -16.20
C VAL A 15 0.86 -15.39 -16.81
N ASP A 16 -0.04 -14.76 -16.04
CA ASP A 16 -0.78 -13.57 -16.47
C ASP A 16 0.20 -12.53 -17.02
N GLN A 17 -0.09 -12.03 -18.23
CA GLN A 17 0.76 -11.07 -18.92
C GLN A 17 0.13 -9.68 -18.83
N ILE A 18 0.89 -8.74 -18.27
CA ILE A 18 0.46 -7.37 -17.99
C ILE A 18 1.30 -6.43 -18.83
N SER A 19 0.66 -5.53 -19.55
CA SER A 19 1.35 -4.63 -20.50
C SER A 19 1.39 -3.18 -20.04
N ASN A 20 0.41 -2.77 -19.25
CA ASN A 20 0.22 -1.40 -18.79
C ASN A 20 -0.15 -1.34 -17.30
N PRO A 21 -0.01 -0.16 -16.66
CA PRO A 21 -0.40 0.06 -15.27
C PRO A 21 -1.84 -0.33 -14.92
N THR A 22 -2.80 -0.05 -15.79
CA THR A 22 -4.23 -0.25 -15.51
C THR A 22 -4.59 -1.73 -15.33
N GLU A 23 -3.85 -2.62 -15.99
CA GLU A 23 -3.96 -4.07 -15.84
C GLU A 23 -3.20 -4.63 -14.62
N PHE A 24 -2.38 -3.81 -13.94
CA PHE A 24 -1.42 -4.31 -12.95
C PHE A 24 -2.06 -4.71 -11.63
N ILE A 25 -2.80 -3.78 -11.03
CA ILE A 25 -3.53 -3.99 -9.78
C ILE A 25 -5.02 -3.90 -10.10
N PRO A 26 -5.78 -5.00 -9.97
CA PRO A 26 -7.20 -5.01 -10.30
C PRO A 26 -7.99 -4.12 -9.34
N ILE A 27 -9.12 -3.62 -9.82
CA ILE A 27 -10.16 -3.05 -8.96
C ILE A 27 -10.87 -4.21 -8.25
N HIS A 28 -11.22 -4.00 -6.99
CA HIS A 28 -12.03 -4.94 -6.22
C HIS A 28 -13.15 -4.16 -5.54
N TYR A 29 -14.38 -4.42 -5.98
CA TYR A 29 -15.56 -3.84 -5.36
C TYR A 29 -15.94 -4.63 -4.12
N SER A 30 -16.51 -3.94 -3.13
CA SER A 30 -17.11 -4.55 -1.97
C SER A 30 -18.19 -5.54 -2.40
N GLY A 31 -18.13 -6.77 -1.88
CA GLY A 31 -19.05 -7.85 -2.26
C GLY A 31 -18.51 -8.80 -3.33
N ASP A 32 -17.45 -8.44 -4.05
CA ASP A 32 -16.76 -9.36 -4.95
C ASP A 32 -16.16 -10.55 -4.16
N PRO A 33 -16.15 -11.76 -4.74
CA PRO A 33 -15.47 -12.90 -4.12
C PRO A 33 -13.99 -12.57 -3.92
N ILE A 34 -13.47 -12.89 -2.73
CA ILE A 34 -12.08 -12.61 -2.35
C ILE A 34 -11.15 -13.22 -3.40
N PRO A 35 -10.33 -12.42 -4.11
CA PRO A 35 -9.46 -12.92 -5.15
C PRO A 35 -8.42 -13.88 -4.58
N ASP A 36 -7.81 -14.68 -5.47
CA ASP A 36 -6.65 -15.49 -5.13
C ASP A 36 -5.59 -14.58 -4.46
N ILE A 37 -5.25 -14.89 -3.21
CA ILE A 37 -4.64 -13.94 -2.25
C ILE A 37 -3.25 -13.48 -2.71
N GLY A 38 -2.64 -14.20 -3.67
CA GLY A 38 -1.55 -13.68 -4.46
C GLY A 38 -1.23 -14.52 -5.68
N LYS A 39 -0.62 -13.89 -6.69
CA LYS A 39 -0.22 -14.52 -7.95
C LYS A 39 1.09 -13.95 -8.48
N VAL A 40 1.78 -14.73 -9.32
CA VAL A 40 2.91 -14.21 -10.10
C VAL A 40 2.38 -13.73 -11.43
N VAL A 41 2.70 -12.49 -11.77
CA VAL A 41 2.36 -11.85 -13.04
C VAL A 41 3.63 -11.48 -13.79
N ARG A 42 3.55 -11.40 -15.11
CA ARG A 42 4.66 -10.97 -15.96
C ARG A 42 4.36 -9.60 -16.56
N ILE A 43 5.08 -8.57 -16.12
CA ILE A 43 5.10 -7.28 -16.80
C ILE A 43 5.88 -7.42 -18.10
N THR A 44 5.16 -7.47 -19.21
CA THR A 44 5.69 -7.77 -20.54
C THR A 44 6.65 -6.68 -21.03
N THR A 45 6.30 -5.42 -20.82
CA THR A 45 7.08 -4.23 -21.22
C THR A 45 8.51 -4.27 -20.67
N PHE A 46 8.69 -4.75 -19.43
CA PHE A 46 10.00 -4.85 -18.78
C PHE A 46 10.57 -6.28 -18.73
N LYS A 47 9.81 -7.26 -19.26
CA LYS A 47 10.12 -8.69 -19.20
C LYS A 47 10.41 -9.15 -17.76
N ARG A 48 9.64 -8.67 -16.79
CA ARG A 48 9.81 -8.99 -15.35
C ARG A 48 8.66 -9.81 -14.82
N HIS A 49 8.98 -10.72 -13.91
CA HIS A 49 7.99 -11.35 -13.05
C HIS A 49 7.88 -10.55 -11.77
N VAL A 50 6.66 -10.41 -11.27
CA VAL A 50 6.33 -9.73 -10.02
C VAL A 50 5.38 -10.62 -9.26
N PHE A 51 5.59 -10.77 -7.95
CA PHE A 51 4.60 -11.38 -7.08
C PHE A 51 3.62 -10.30 -6.63
N LEU A 52 2.35 -10.45 -6.97
CA LEU A 52 1.26 -9.55 -6.59
C LEU A 52 0.45 -10.21 -5.47
N GLY A 53 0.39 -9.58 -4.29
CA GLY A 53 -0.46 -10.00 -3.17
C GLY A 53 -1.62 -9.04 -2.98
N LEU A 54 -2.81 -9.57 -2.70
CA LEU A 54 -4.07 -8.82 -2.59
C LEU A 54 -4.72 -8.95 -1.20
N ASN A 55 -4.00 -9.50 -0.21
CA ASN A 55 -4.51 -9.61 1.15
C ASN A 55 -4.79 -8.24 1.76
N ARG A 56 -5.85 -8.13 2.56
CA ARG A 56 -6.17 -6.91 3.31
C ARG A 56 -5.08 -6.60 4.35
N ALA A 57 -4.75 -5.33 4.53
CA ALA A 57 -3.85 -4.89 5.58
C ALA A 57 -4.57 -4.87 6.93
N GLN A 58 -3.84 -5.22 7.98
CA GLN A 58 -4.30 -5.22 9.36
C GLN A 58 -3.59 -4.13 10.16
N GLN A 59 -4.11 -3.83 11.36
CA GLN A 59 -3.48 -2.87 12.27
C GLN A 59 -1.99 -3.19 12.52
N ALA A 60 -1.63 -4.46 12.65
CA ALA A 60 -0.25 -4.88 12.88
C ALA A 60 0.69 -4.48 11.74
N ASP A 61 0.18 -4.51 10.50
CA ASP A 61 0.94 -4.12 9.32
C ASP A 61 1.13 -2.60 9.27
N PHE A 62 0.07 -1.84 9.58
CA PHE A 62 0.19 -0.38 9.73
C PHE A 62 1.23 -0.02 10.80
N GLU A 63 1.21 -0.66 11.97
CA GLU A 63 2.18 -0.38 13.04
C GLU A 63 3.63 -0.68 12.61
N GLU A 64 3.84 -1.72 11.81
CA GLU A 64 5.17 -2.09 11.30
C GLU A 64 5.77 -1.00 10.39
N PHE A 65 4.94 -0.33 9.59
CA PHE A 65 5.37 0.69 8.62
C PHE A 65 5.03 2.13 9.01
N SER A 66 4.34 2.34 10.12
CA SER A 66 3.92 3.66 10.62
C SER A 66 5.10 4.63 10.79
N TRP A 67 6.29 4.12 11.12
CA TRP A 67 7.48 4.94 11.27
C TRP A 67 7.92 5.58 9.94
N VAL A 68 7.71 4.91 8.81
CA VAL A 68 7.99 5.47 7.48
C VAL A 68 7.01 6.61 7.23
N ILE A 69 5.73 6.32 7.40
CA ILE A 69 4.62 7.27 7.14
C ILE A 69 4.74 8.53 8.00
N LYS A 70 5.17 8.40 9.27
CA LYS A 70 5.20 9.51 10.25
C LYS A 70 6.51 10.27 10.32
N PHE A 71 7.63 9.62 10.05
CA PHE A 71 8.96 10.16 10.36
C PHE A 71 9.92 10.20 9.17
N THR A 72 9.45 9.94 7.94
CA THR A 72 10.29 10.08 6.74
C THR A 72 9.75 11.14 5.82
N ASP A 73 10.66 11.77 5.06
CA ASP A 73 10.27 12.68 4.00
C ASP A 73 9.94 11.89 2.73
N ALA A 74 8.98 12.40 1.95
CA ALA A 74 8.60 11.80 0.69
C ALA A 74 9.81 11.74 -0.25
N GLU A 75 9.87 10.69 -1.05
CA GLU A 75 10.88 10.50 -2.08
C GLU A 75 12.33 10.29 -1.59
N THR A 76 12.56 10.21 -0.28
CA THR A 76 13.87 9.92 0.32
C THR A 76 14.00 8.47 0.79
N TRP A 77 15.23 7.95 0.83
CA TRP A 77 15.52 6.61 1.34
C TRP A 77 15.95 6.66 2.80
N ASN A 78 15.38 5.81 3.64
CA ASN A 78 15.71 5.71 5.06
C ASN A 78 15.97 4.25 5.48
N LEU A 79 16.82 4.10 6.49
CA LEU A 79 17.00 2.84 7.21
C LEU A 79 15.95 2.70 8.29
N ARG A 80 15.56 1.45 8.57
CA ARG A 80 14.69 1.17 9.71
C ARG A 80 15.38 1.62 11.01
N PRO A 81 14.75 2.51 11.80
CA PRO A 81 15.29 2.91 13.09
C PRO A 81 15.25 1.74 14.10
N SER A 82 16.18 1.77 15.05
CA SER A 82 16.17 0.80 16.15
C SER A 82 14.90 0.92 17.00
N ALA A 83 14.54 -0.15 17.71
CA ALA A 83 13.37 -0.12 18.60
C ALA A 83 13.46 0.98 19.66
N ALA A 84 14.66 1.26 20.18
CA ALA A 84 14.89 2.35 21.13
C ALA A 84 14.69 3.73 20.49
N SER A 85 15.21 3.91 19.26
CA SER A 85 15.02 5.14 18.49
C SER A 85 13.53 5.39 18.19
N ARG A 86 12.77 4.37 17.78
CA ARG A 86 11.31 4.50 17.56
C ARG A 86 10.56 4.94 18.81
N LYS A 87 10.87 4.34 19.97
CA LYS A 87 10.29 4.75 21.25
C LYS A 87 10.61 6.20 21.57
N SER A 88 11.87 6.61 21.38
CA SER A 88 12.28 8.00 21.60
C SER A 88 11.55 8.96 20.68
N MET A 89 11.42 8.65 19.39
CA MET A 89 10.71 9.50 18.43
C MET A 89 9.23 9.66 18.78
N SER A 90 8.57 8.58 19.19
CA SER A 90 7.18 8.65 19.66
C SER A 90 7.03 9.52 20.91
N LEU A 91 7.99 9.46 21.85
CA LEU A 91 8.00 10.31 23.04
C LEU A 91 8.31 11.78 22.71
N THR A 92 9.26 12.05 21.82
CA THR A 92 9.60 13.41 21.36
C THR A 92 8.45 14.04 20.59
N GLN A 93 7.77 13.25 19.74
CA GLN A 93 6.53 13.64 19.08
C GLN A 93 5.47 14.00 20.14
N ALA A 94 5.23 13.15 21.15
CA ALA A 94 4.29 13.49 22.22
C ALA A 94 4.66 14.77 23.02
N ALA A 95 5.95 15.13 23.07
CA ALA A 95 6.45 16.29 23.82
C ALA A 95 6.47 17.62 23.04
N ALA A 96 5.90 17.66 21.82
CA ALA A 96 5.72 18.87 20.99
C ALA A 96 6.98 19.71 20.67
N ASN A 97 8.19 19.15 20.83
CA ASN A 97 9.44 19.94 20.87
C ASN A 97 10.45 19.65 19.75
N GLY A 98 10.05 19.10 18.59
CA GLY A 98 10.95 19.04 17.44
C GLY A 98 10.42 18.34 16.18
N ASP A 99 11.06 18.64 15.05
CA ASP A 99 10.95 17.93 13.77
C ASP A 99 11.65 16.56 13.88
N ALA A 100 10.94 15.54 14.37
CA ALA A 100 11.47 14.19 14.53
C ALA A 100 11.50 13.40 13.20
N PHE A 101 12.10 13.97 12.15
CA PHE A 101 12.33 13.25 10.89
C PHE A 101 13.61 12.43 10.96
N LEU A 102 13.57 11.25 10.35
CA LEU A 102 14.73 10.41 10.17
C LEU A 102 15.64 11.02 9.10
N PRO A 103 16.97 11.04 9.34
CA PRO A 103 17.90 11.48 8.33
C PRO A 103 17.81 10.53 7.11
N PRO A 104 17.80 11.08 5.88
CA PRO A 104 17.89 10.27 4.68
C PRO A 104 19.27 9.63 4.56
N ILE A 105 19.37 8.55 3.80
CA ILE A 105 20.64 7.97 3.39
C ILE A 105 21.30 8.95 2.41
N GLU A 106 22.53 9.38 2.69
CA GLU A 106 23.24 10.39 1.90
C GLU A 106 23.54 9.93 0.46
N THR A 107 23.93 8.67 0.30
CA THR A 107 24.27 8.04 -1.00
C THR A 107 23.49 6.74 -1.20
N PRO A 108 22.17 6.82 -1.49
CA PRO A 108 21.35 5.63 -1.67
C PRO A 108 21.78 4.89 -2.93
N ASN A 109 21.99 3.58 -2.79
CA ASN A 109 22.33 2.67 -3.89
C ASN A 109 21.37 1.46 -3.83
N PRO A 110 20.09 1.66 -4.21
CA PRO A 110 19.07 0.62 -4.15
C PRO A 110 19.35 -0.45 -5.21
N VAL A 111 19.53 -1.69 -4.76
CA VAL A 111 19.72 -2.88 -5.58
C VAL A 111 18.62 -3.89 -5.32
N ALA A 112 18.08 -4.45 -6.40
CA ALA A 112 17.09 -5.50 -6.32
C ALA A 112 17.72 -6.87 -6.52
N GLN A 113 17.71 -7.67 -5.46
CA GLN A 113 18.27 -9.02 -5.46
C GLN A 113 17.23 -10.10 -5.82
N ASP A 114 15.95 -9.85 -5.49
CA ASP A 114 14.88 -10.83 -5.60
C ASP A 114 13.77 -10.42 -6.59
N VAL A 115 12.84 -11.34 -6.84
CA VAL A 115 11.58 -11.03 -7.53
C VAL A 115 10.81 -10.00 -6.69
N PRO A 116 10.47 -8.83 -7.26
CA PRO A 116 9.75 -7.80 -6.52
C PRO A 116 8.37 -8.30 -6.09
N LYS A 117 8.00 -7.94 -4.86
CA LYS A 117 6.69 -8.20 -4.27
C LYS A 117 5.91 -6.89 -4.22
N VAL A 118 4.73 -6.89 -4.80
CA VAL A 118 3.78 -5.79 -4.71
C VAL A 118 2.62 -6.26 -3.86
N TRP A 119 2.53 -5.71 -2.66
CA TRP A 119 1.37 -5.89 -1.81
C TRP A 119 0.38 -4.76 -2.08
N ALA A 120 -0.71 -5.08 -2.78
CA ALA A 120 -1.80 -4.17 -3.08
C ALA A 120 -2.96 -4.44 -2.12
N SER A 121 -2.95 -3.77 -0.97
CA SER A 121 -4.06 -3.83 0.00
C SER A 121 -5.25 -2.99 -0.47
N GLY A 122 -6.26 -2.78 0.41
CA GLY A 122 -7.48 -2.02 0.09
C GLY A 122 -7.18 -0.66 -0.53
N ALA A 123 -6.15 0.02 -0.03
CA ALA A 123 -5.69 1.31 -0.56
C ALA A 123 -5.34 1.31 -2.06
N LEU A 124 -4.94 0.18 -2.65
CA LEU A 124 -4.60 0.08 -4.08
C LEU A 124 -5.64 -0.70 -4.89
N THR A 125 -6.59 -1.39 -4.26
CA THR A 125 -7.61 -2.19 -4.94
C THR A 125 -9.00 -1.54 -4.94
N THR A 126 -9.35 -0.78 -3.89
CA THR A 126 -10.68 -0.20 -3.72
C THR A 126 -10.85 1.05 -4.60
N PRO A 127 -11.86 1.11 -5.46
CA PRO A 127 -12.13 2.28 -6.29
C PRO A 127 -12.87 3.37 -5.49
N THR A 128 -13.01 4.58 -6.05
CA THR A 128 -13.77 5.67 -5.37
C THR A 128 -15.28 5.50 -5.48
N ASP A 129 -15.75 4.71 -6.45
CA ASP A 129 -17.16 4.39 -6.70
C ASP A 129 -17.60 3.06 -6.05
N ASP A 130 -16.98 2.66 -4.94
CA ASP A 130 -17.23 1.36 -4.31
C ASP A 130 -18.67 1.18 -3.80
N ASP A 131 -19.16 -0.06 -3.85
CA ASP A 131 -20.54 -0.41 -3.51
C ASP A 131 -20.85 -0.26 -2.01
N ILE A 132 -21.97 0.39 -1.69
CA ILE A 132 -22.36 0.67 -0.30
C ILE A 132 -23.53 -0.19 0.13
N TYR A 133 -23.26 -1.06 1.10
CA TYR A 133 -24.23 -2.00 1.66
C TYR A 133 -24.94 -1.48 2.94
N ASP A 134 -24.45 -0.39 3.55
CA ASP A 134 -25.02 0.18 4.79
C ASP A 134 -26.03 1.29 4.51
N CYS A 135 -27.22 0.92 4.01
CA CYS A 135 -28.32 1.85 3.77
C CYS A 135 -29.14 2.09 5.05
N THR A 136 -28.70 3.04 5.88
CA THR A 136 -29.45 3.45 7.09
C THR A 136 -30.63 4.40 6.79
N ALA A 137 -30.74 4.90 5.56
CA ALA A 137 -31.73 5.91 5.16
C ALA A 137 -33.11 5.34 4.80
N GLY A 138 -33.29 4.01 4.81
CA GLY A 138 -34.58 3.37 4.53
C GLY A 138 -35.08 3.58 3.10
N HIS A 139 -34.18 3.80 2.15
CA HIS A 139 -34.53 3.86 0.72
C HIS A 139 -35.26 2.56 0.33
N GLN A 140 -36.45 2.68 -0.28
CA GLN A 140 -37.25 1.54 -0.67
C GLN A 140 -36.49 0.70 -1.70
N LEU A 141 -36.25 -0.55 -1.33
CA LEU A 141 -35.68 -1.61 -2.16
C LEU A 141 -36.78 -2.14 -3.09
N GLU A 142 -37.18 -1.35 -4.09
CA GLU A 142 -38.07 -1.85 -5.14
C GLU A 142 -37.26 -2.68 -6.15
N ASP A 143 -37.57 -3.98 -6.17
CA ASP A 143 -37.13 -5.07 -7.05
C ASP A 143 -35.61 -5.32 -7.23
N ASP A 144 -35.23 -6.60 -7.06
CA ASP A 144 -33.88 -7.17 -7.14
C ASP A 144 -32.82 -6.58 -6.18
N TYR A 145 -32.96 -6.91 -4.89
CA TYR A 145 -31.97 -6.62 -3.86
C TYR A 145 -30.61 -7.27 -4.16
N THR A 146 -29.68 -6.49 -4.71
CA THR A 146 -28.26 -6.86 -4.93
C THR A 146 -27.41 -6.71 -3.67
N GLY A 147 -27.98 -6.19 -2.57
CA GLY A 147 -27.30 -5.90 -1.33
C GLY A 147 -26.76 -4.47 -1.23
N ALA A 148 -26.40 -3.83 -2.34
CA ALA A 148 -25.90 -2.45 -2.38
C ALA A 148 -27.04 -1.44 -2.60
N CYS A 149 -26.89 -0.22 -2.06
CA CYS A 149 -27.85 0.87 -2.25
C CYS A 149 -27.29 1.94 -3.19
N HIS A 150 -27.79 1.99 -4.43
CA HIS A 150 -27.37 2.95 -5.44
C HIS A 150 -27.38 4.40 -4.97
N HIS A 151 -28.46 4.86 -4.32
CA HIS A 151 -28.53 6.23 -3.80
C HIS A 151 -27.45 6.54 -2.75
N CYS A 152 -27.09 5.56 -1.92
CA CYS A 152 -26.02 5.74 -0.94
C CYS A 152 -24.65 5.69 -1.60
N THR A 153 -24.43 4.74 -2.53
CA THR A 153 -23.23 4.64 -3.35
C THR A 153 -22.97 5.98 -4.04
N ASP A 154 -23.89 6.46 -4.87
CA ASP A 154 -23.73 7.71 -5.63
C ASP A 154 -23.37 8.89 -4.72
N ALA A 155 -24.15 9.10 -3.64
CA ALA A 155 -23.94 10.24 -2.74
C ALA A 155 -22.58 10.21 -2.02
N LYS A 156 -22.11 9.02 -1.63
CA LYS A 156 -20.84 8.84 -0.93
C LYS A 156 -19.65 8.86 -1.89
N SER A 157 -19.80 8.32 -3.09
CA SER A 157 -18.81 8.41 -4.16
C SER A 157 -18.61 9.86 -4.61
N GLU A 158 -19.68 10.64 -4.79
CA GLU A 158 -19.59 12.08 -5.08
C GLU A 158 -18.88 12.86 -3.95
N ALA A 159 -19.18 12.52 -2.69
CA ALA A 159 -18.49 13.11 -1.54
C ALA A 159 -17.00 12.75 -1.51
N LEU A 160 -16.64 11.51 -1.89
CA LEU A 160 -15.26 11.06 -1.96
C LEU A 160 -14.50 11.70 -3.13
N ASP A 161 -15.11 11.79 -4.31
CA ASP A 161 -14.52 12.42 -5.49
C ASP A 161 -14.25 13.92 -5.29
N SER A 162 -15.08 14.59 -4.48
CA SER A 162 -14.86 15.98 -4.06
C SER A 162 -13.84 16.13 -2.92
N THR A 163 -13.40 15.03 -2.32
CA THR A 163 -12.39 15.02 -1.26
C THR A 163 -11.00 14.83 -1.86
N SER A 164 -10.07 15.74 -1.55
CA SER A 164 -8.67 15.55 -1.93
C SER A 164 -8.03 14.43 -1.09
N LEU A 165 -7.64 13.34 -1.74
CA LEU A 165 -6.99 12.19 -1.10
C LEU A 165 -5.48 12.18 -1.37
N VAL A 166 -4.74 11.51 -0.50
CA VAL A 166 -3.33 11.19 -0.71
C VAL A 166 -3.11 9.71 -0.44
N TYR A 167 -2.59 9.01 -1.45
CA TYR A 167 -2.22 7.61 -1.42
C TYR A 167 -0.75 7.50 -1.04
N TYR A 168 -0.47 6.91 0.11
CA TYR A 168 0.86 6.66 0.62
C TYR A 168 1.26 5.24 0.23
N MET A 169 2.45 5.08 -0.34
CA MET A 169 3.06 3.79 -0.63
C MET A 169 4.43 3.70 0.01
N VAL A 170 4.67 2.62 0.74
CA VAL A 170 5.97 2.30 1.30
C VAL A 170 6.67 1.35 0.34
N LEU A 171 7.71 1.86 -0.31
CA LEU A 171 8.60 1.08 -1.14
C LEU A 171 9.75 0.52 -0.30
N SER A 172 10.22 -0.68 -0.63
CA SER A 172 11.43 -1.21 -0.01
C SER A 172 12.30 -1.97 -0.99
N THR A 173 13.60 -1.92 -0.74
CA THR A 173 14.61 -2.66 -1.50
C THR A 173 15.86 -2.82 -0.64
N THR A 174 16.93 -3.36 -1.22
CA THR A 174 18.19 -3.59 -0.52
C THR A 174 19.19 -2.50 -0.90
N GLN A 175 19.88 -1.93 0.08
CA GLN A 175 21.03 -1.06 -0.17
C GLN A 175 22.24 -1.92 -0.55
N SER A 176 22.91 -1.59 -1.66
CA SER A 176 24.18 -2.21 -2.01
C SER A 176 25.22 -1.90 -0.94
N ARG A 177 26.07 -2.88 -0.62
CA ARG A 177 27.31 -2.59 0.11
C ARG A 177 28.16 -1.66 -0.75
N ASP A 178 28.70 -0.61 -0.16
CA ASP A 178 29.87 0.05 -0.70
C ASP A 178 31.07 -0.87 -0.39
N ASP A 179 31.71 -1.34 -1.46
CA ASP A 179 32.67 -2.46 -1.44
C ASP A 179 34.03 -2.16 -0.79
N TYR A 180 34.17 -1.10 0.03
CA TYR A 180 35.50 -0.65 0.43
C TYR A 180 35.90 -0.67 1.91
N MET A 181 35.03 -0.78 2.92
CA MET A 181 35.54 -0.69 4.32
C MET A 181 34.95 -1.52 5.46
N GLU A 182 33.94 -2.38 5.29
CA GLU A 182 33.42 -3.15 6.44
C GLU A 182 33.19 -4.63 6.13
N MET A 183 34.29 -5.36 5.91
CA MET A 183 34.34 -6.79 6.18
C MET A 183 34.53 -7.00 7.69
N LYS A 184 33.43 -7.06 8.44
CA LYS A 184 33.34 -7.87 9.65
C LYS A 184 31.88 -8.03 10.09
N ASN A 185 31.39 -9.25 9.88
CA ASN A 185 30.23 -9.91 10.48
C ASN A 185 28.83 -9.62 9.91
N ASP A 186 28.19 -10.73 9.50
CA ASP A 186 26.75 -11.03 9.57
C ASP A 186 25.76 -10.09 8.87
N ASP A 187 25.68 -10.22 7.55
CA ASP A 187 24.59 -10.89 6.82
C ASP A 187 24.93 -10.71 5.33
N SER A 188 24.83 -11.77 4.53
CA SER A 188 25.26 -11.75 3.11
C SER A 188 24.31 -10.98 2.19
N ARG A 189 23.17 -10.54 2.74
CA ARG A 189 22.13 -9.76 2.06
C ARG A 189 22.28 -8.31 2.52
N GLY A 190 22.30 -7.35 1.59
CA GLY A 190 22.43 -5.93 1.94
C GLY A 190 21.33 -5.46 2.91
N ARG A 191 21.47 -4.25 3.47
CA ARG A 191 20.48 -3.73 4.43
C ARG A 191 19.19 -3.30 3.72
N GLN A 192 18.03 -3.63 4.28
CA GLN A 192 16.76 -3.16 3.73
C GLN A 192 16.60 -1.65 3.98
N ILE A 193 16.22 -0.94 2.92
CA ILE A 193 15.93 0.49 2.93
C ILE A 193 14.49 0.72 2.47
N TYR A 194 13.91 1.81 2.94
CA TYR A 194 12.51 2.14 2.73
C TYR A 194 12.39 3.54 2.17
N ARG A 195 11.41 3.77 1.29
CA ARG A 195 11.08 5.07 0.71
C ARG A 195 9.57 5.26 0.77
N LEU A 196 9.14 6.44 1.20
CA LEU A 196 7.75 6.84 1.12
C LEU A 196 7.47 7.52 -0.22
N VAL A 197 6.41 7.10 -0.89
CA VAL A 197 5.90 7.75 -2.10
C VAL A 197 4.45 8.19 -1.85
N LYS A 198 4.08 9.36 -2.39
CA LYS A 198 2.73 9.93 -2.27
C LYS A 198 2.13 10.19 -3.64
N CYS A 199 0.87 9.80 -3.82
CA CYS A 199 0.13 10.01 -5.05
C CYS A 199 -1.23 10.64 -4.76
N GLY A 200 -1.76 11.44 -5.70
CA GLY A 200 -3.07 12.09 -5.54
C GLY A 200 -4.28 11.21 -5.91
N SER A 201 -4.04 10.02 -6.48
CA SER A 201 -5.09 9.08 -6.85
C SER A 201 -4.60 7.65 -6.80
N ARG A 202 -5.54 6.70 -6.77
CA ARG A 202 -5.26 5.27 -6.87
C ARG A 202 -4.51 4.96 -8.16
N GLU A 203 -4.96 5.47 -9.31
CA GLU A 203 -4.40 5.17 -10.62
C GLU A 203 -2.95 5.63 -10.73
N ALA A 204 -2.64 6.80 -10.15
CA ALA A 204 -1.27 7.28 -10.05
C ALA A 204 -0.41 6.37 -9.15
N ALA A 205 -0.94 5.93 -8.01
CA ALA A 205 -0.25 5.00 -7.12
C ALA A 205 0.00 3.63 -7.79
N VAL A 206 -0.99 3.08 -8.50
CA VAL A 206 -0.87 1.83 -9.25
C VAL A 206 0.17 1.95 -10.37
N ALA A 207 0.19 3.08 -11.09
CA ALA A 207 1.22 3.34 -12.09
C ALA A 207 2.62 3.40 -11.49
N GLU A 208 2.78 4.09 -10.37
CA GLU A 208 4.05 4.16 -9.67
C GLU A 208 4.50 2.77 -9.15
N ALA A 209 3.58 1.97 -8.60
CA ALA A 209 3.84 0.58 -8.22
C ALA A 209 4.29 -0.28 -9.43
N PHE A 210 3.66 -0.09 -10.59
CA PHE A 210 4.02 -0.79 -11.83
C PHE A 210 5.43 -0.46 -12.29
N TYR A 211 5.84 0.81 -12.28
CA TYR A 211 7.19 1.23 -12.63
C TYR A 211 8.22 0.84 -11.57
N ALA A 212 7.88 0.98 -10.29
CA ALA A 212 8.73 0.58 -9.18
C ALA A 212 9.06 -0.91 -9.23
N ALA A 213 8.06 -1.79 -9.39
CA ALA A 213 8.28 -3.23 -9.49
C ALA A 213 8.87 -3.64 -10.84
N GLY A 214 8.42 -3.03 -11.93
CA GLY A 214 8.80 -3.42 -13.29
C GLY A 214 10.19 -2.95 -13.72
N VAL A 215 10.50 -1.67 -13.50
CA VAL A 215 11.77 -1.05 -13.92
C VAL A 215 12.81 -1.18 -12.82
N GLN A 216 12.48 -0.71 -11.62
CA GLN A 216 13.43 -0.55 -10.53
C GLN A 216 13.55 -1.82 -9.68
N ARG A 217 12.57 -2.73 -9.81
CA ARG A 217 12.44 -3.98 -9.04
C ARG A 217 12.38 -3.73 -7.53
N TRP A 218 11.70 -2.67 -7.13
CA TRP A 218 11.41 -2.39 -5.73
C TRP A 218 10.12 -3.11 -5.31
N ASN A 219 10.01 -3.37 -4.01
CA ASN A 219 8.82 -3.95 -3.43
C ASN A 219 7.87 -2.84 -3.01
N VAL A 220 6.55 -3.05 -3.17
CA VAL A 220 5.54 -2.29 -2.43
C VAL A 220 5.19 -3.12 -1.20
N VAL A 221 5.52 -2.62 -0.01
CA VAL A 221 5.39 -3.39 1.25
C VAL A 221 4.25 -2.91 2.13
N PHE A 222 3.67 -1.75 1.84
CA PHE A 222 2.47 -1.24 2.51
C PHE A 222 1.88 -0.09 1.70
N SER A 223 0.57 0.10 1.78
CA SER A 223 -0.12 1.24 1.19
C SER A 223 -1.28 1.67 2.08
N CYS A 224 -1.54 2.97 2.13
CA CYS A 224 -2.72 3.52 2.81
C CYS A 224 -3.20 4.82 2.17
N VAL A 225 -4.40 5.26 2.52
CA VAL A 225 -5.02 6.50 2.02
C VAL A 225 -5.41 7.39 3.20
N MET A 226 -5.18 8.68 3.05
CA MET A 226 -5.61 9.72 3.99
C MET A 226 -6.23 10.90 3.22
N LYS A 227 -7.03 11.70 3.91
CA LYS A 227 -7.51 12.98 3.38
C LYS A 227 -6.38 14.02 3.44
N LEU A 228 -6.16 14.74 2.34
CA LEU A 228 -5.20 15.84 2.25
C LEU A 228 -5.56 16.93 3.29
N GLY A 229 -4.57 17.45 4.01
CA GLY A 229 -4.80 18.37 5.13
C GLY A 229 -5.18 17.68 6.45
N GLU A 230 -5.38 16.37 6.44
CA GLU A 230 -5.57 15.53 7.62
C GLU A 230 -4.49 14.44 7.72
N THR A 231 -3.25 14.69 7.28
CA THR A 231 -2.16 13.70 7.34
C THR A 231 -1.32 13.88 8.60
N PHE A 232 -0.37 12.96 8.83
CA PHE A 232 0.60 13.09 9.93
C PHE A 232 1.59 14.25 9.74
N GLU A 233 1.66 14.87 8.56
CA GLU A 233 2.48 16.06 8.35
C GLU A 233 1.84 17.31 8.93
N GLU A 234 0.52 17.46 8.71
CA GLU A 234 -0.25 18.58 9.27
C GLU A 234 -0.65 18.33 10.73
N ARG A 235 -0.94 17.07 11.09
CA ARG A 235 -1.38 16.65 12.42
C ARG A 235 -0.37 15.71 13.07
N ARG A 236 0.86 16.19 13.28
CA ARG A 236 1.99 15.38 13.79
C ARG A 236 1.75 14.64 15.09
N PHE A 237 0.86 15.11 15.95
CA PHE A 237 0.58 14.49 17.25
C PHE A 237 -0.68 13.62 17.22
N ALA A 238 -1.33 13.51 16.07
CA ALA A 238 -2.56 12.77 15.96
C ALA A 238 -2.34 11.26 16.00
N ILE A 239 -3.33 10.59 16.57
CA ILE A 239 -3.40 9.13 16.63
C ILE A 239 -4.02 8.65 15.31
N ALA A 240 -3.48 7.55 14.77
CA ALA A 240 -4.06 6.92 13.60
C ALA A 240 -5.39 6.27 13.98
N GLU A 241 -6.45 6.56 13.24
CA GLU A 241 -7.74 5.89 13.35
C GLU A 241 -7.99 5.14 12.05
N ARG A 242 -8.06 3.81 12.13
CA ARG A 242 -8.40 3.00 10.96
C ARG A 242 -9.86 3.25 10.59
N VAL A 243 -10.11 3.54 9.31
CA VAL A 243 -11.44 3.46 8.71
C VAL A 243 -11.55 2.18 7.92
N GLU A 244 -12.73 1.55 7.93
CA GLU A 244 -12.93 0.25 7.27
C GLU A 244 -13.28 0.41 5.78
N GLU A 245 -13.90 1.53 5.41
CA GLU A 245 -14.34 1.81 4.03
C GLU A 245 -13.73 3.12 3.53
N LEU A 246 -13.33 3.17 2.26
CA LEU A 246 -12.62 4.33 1.69
C LEU A 246 -13.46 5.61 1.75
N TRP A 247 -14.77 5.52 1.49
CA TRP A 247 -15.69 6.66 1.52
C TRP A 247 -15.76 7.33 2.90
N GLN A 248 -15.42 6.63 3.98
CA GLN A 248 -15.42 7.21 5.34
C GLN A 248 -14.38 8.32 5.49
N LEU A 249 -13.38 8.42 4.61
CA LEU A 249 -12.44 9.54 4.57
C LEU A 249 -13.10 10.87 4.16
N ALA A 250 -14.19 10.81 3.39
CA ALA A 250 -14.93 12.00 2.95
C ALA A 250 -15.77 12.62 4.06
N GLU A 251 -16.10 11.85 5.10
CA GLU A 251 -16.83 12.39 6.25
C GLU A 251 -15.98 13.42 7.00
N GLU A 252 -16.60 14.37 7.70
CA GLU A 252 -15.84 15.33 8.50
C GLU A 252 -15.35 14.68 9.81
N SER A 253 -14.04 14.82 10.09
CA SER A 253 -13.50 14.36 11.36
C SER A 253 -14.03 15.22 12.49
N LYS A 254 -14.65 14.58 13.48
CA LYS A 254 -15.11 15.26 14.70
C LYS A 254 -13.96 15.51 15.69
N ASP A 255 -12.81 14.88 15.48
CA ASP A 255 -11.70 14.86 16.41
C ASP A 255 -10.39 15.26 15.71
N GLY A 256 -9.93 16.49 15.96
CA GLY A 256 -8.67 17.01 15.42
C GLY A 256 -7.42 16.31 15.98
N SER A 257 -7.56 15.48 17.03
CA SER A 257 -6.47 14.66 17.58
C SER A 257 -6.29 13.33 16.84
N LYS A 258 -7.08 13.08 15.79
CA LYS A 258 -7.01 11.86 14.99
C LYS A 258 -6.74 12.14 13.51
N VAL A 259 -6.07 11.19 12.89
CA VAL A 259 -5.84 11.09 11.45
C VAL A 259 -6.49 9.80 11.01
N ARG A 260 -7.53 9.88 10.17
CA ARG A 260 -8.19 8.71 9.62
C ARG A 260 -7.36 8.13 8.49
N VAL A 261 -7.17 6.82 8.52
CA VAL A 261 -6.33 6.09 7.57
C VAL A 261 -7.08 4.88 7.07
N PHE A 262 -7.21 4.76 5.75
CA PHE A 262 -7.75 3.58 5.08
C PHE A 262 -6.60 2.69 4.58
N TYR A 263 -6.66 1.38 4.82
CA TYR A 263 -5.67 0.40 4.33
C TYR A 263 -6.22 -1.02 4.22
#